data_AF-A0AAX0XV23-F1
#
_entry.id   AF-A0AAX0XV23-F1
#
_cell.length_a   1.000
_cell.length_b   1.000
_cell.length_c   1.000
_cell.angle_alpha   90.00
_cell.angle_beta   90.00
_cell.angle_gamma   90.00
#
_symmetry.space_group_name_H-M   'P 1'
#
loop_
_entity.id
_entity.type
_entity.pdbx_description
1 polymer ?
#
loop_
_entity_poly.entity_id
_entity_poly.type
_entity_poly.pdbx_seq_one_letter_code
_entity_poly.pdbx_strand_id
1 'polypeptide(L)'
;MSDLFELEPPLDELAETESGPAHLRAPEPVSQLAKHFAFSVDAVKRADEFSQEEKLLMGGIRTLYWLALGQGDTALARDIGDWWFENAQKYGLREVIA
;
A
#
# COMPACT_ATOMS: atom_id res chain seq x y z
N MET A 1 -24.04 54.65 18.39
CA MET A 1 -24.12 53.17 18.39
C MET A 1 -24.20 52.76 16.93
N SER A 2 -23.18 52.18 16.30
CA SER A 2 -21.91 51.66 16.77
C SER A 2 -20.94 51.77 15.59
N ASP A 3 -19.81 52.46 15.76
CA ASP A 3 -18.70 52.37 14.82
C ASP A 3 -18.15 50.95 14.91
N LEU A 4 -18.50 50.18 13.87
CA LEU A 4 -17.98 48.85 13.63
C LEU A 4 -16.51 49.03 13.29
N PHE A 5 -15.63 48.60 14.20
CA PHE A 5 -14.19 48.56 13.97
C PHE A 5 -13.89 47.88 12.62
N GLU A 6 -13.61 48.65 11.58
CA GLU A 6 -12.93 48.14 10.38
C GLU A 6 -11.47 47.93 10.79
N LEU A 7 -11.19 46.74 11.33
CA LEU A 7 -9.82 46.25 11.44
C LEU A 7 -9.36 45.87 10.04
N GLU A 8 -8.46 46.66 9.47
CA GLU A 8 -7.69 46.23 8.32
C GLU A 8 -6.99 44.91 8.67
N PRO A 9 -7.17 43.85 7.86
CA PRO A 9 -6.45 42.61 8.08
C PRO A 9 -4.95 42.91 7.97
N PRO A 10 -4.10 42.39 8.88
CA PRO A 10 -2.67 42.60 8.77
C PRO A 10 -2.23 42.13 7.38
N LEU A 11 -1.56 43.01 6.63
CA LEU A 11 -0.86 42.62 5.42
C LEU A 11 0.11 41.50 5.83
N ASP A 12 -0.17 40.30 5.34
CA ASP A 12 0.73 39.17 5.49
C ASP A 12 1.94 39.42 4.57
N GLU A 13 2.85 40.30 5.02
CA GLU A 13 4.14 40.56 4.37
C GLU A 13 5.08 39.34 4.45
N LEU A 14 4.62 38.24 5.07
CA LEU A 14 5.30 36.95 5.15
C LEU A 14 4.58 35.88 4.31
N ALA A 15 3.97 36.27 3.19
CA ALA A 15 3.64 35.34 2.10
C ALA A 15 4.90 34.73 1.41
N GLU A 16 6.04 34.68 2.09
CA GLU A 16 7.06 33.67 1.82
C GLU A 16 6.68 32.47 2.67
N THR A 17 5.96 31.55 2.02
CA THR A 17 5.74 30.20 2.50
C THR A 17 7.03 29.66 3.09
N GLU A 18 7.11 29.61 4.43
CA GLU A 18 8.21 28.97 5.15
C GLU A 18 8.25 27.51 4.69
N SER A 19 9.09 27.24 3.69
CA SER A 19 9.53 25.91 3.37
C SER A 19 10.41 25.49 4.53
N GLY A 20 9.76 25.00 5.58
CA GLY A 20 10.42 24.40 6.72
C GLY A 20 11.42 23.35 6.23
N PRO A 21 12.48 23.07 7.01
CA PRO A 21 13.59 22.24 6.57
C PRO A 21 13.11 20.97 5.87
N ALA A 22 13.68 20.63 4.72
CA ALA A 22 13.28 19.49 3.85
C ALA A 22 13.17 18.14 4.59
N HIS A 23 13.71 18.05 5.81
CA HIS A 23 13.68 16.92 6.73
C HIS A 23 12.39 16.81 7.57
N LEU A 24 11.46 17.78 7.49
CA LEU A 24 10.14 17.72 8.14
C LEU A 24 9.05 17.11 7.23
N ARG A 25 9.42 16.58 6.06
CA ARG A 25 8.48 15.89 5.18
C ARG A 25 7.96 14.66 5.92
N ALA A 26 6.64 14.58 6.09
CA ALA A 26 6.00 13.36 6.57
C ALA A 26 6.46 12.19 5.67
N PRO A 27 6.86 11.05 6.25
CA PRO A 27 7.25 9.88 5.46
C PRO A 27 6.15 9.58 4.44
N GLU A 28 6.53 9.22 3.22
CA GLU A 28 5.53 8.85 2.23
C GLU A 28 4.63 7.75 2.79
N PRO A 29 3.31 7.83 2.56
CA PRO A 29 2.38 6.83 3.07
C PRO A 29 2.76 5.47 2.51
N VAL A 30 3.14 4.55 3.40
CA VAL A 30 3.57 3.20 2.99
C VAL A 30 2.33 2.34 2.74
N SER A 31 2.22 1.76 1.54
CA SER A 31 1.12 0.84 1.19
C SER A 31 1.06 -0.34 2.17
N GLN A 32 -0.06 -0.46 2.87
CA GLN A 32 -0.27 -1.58 3.80
C GLN A 32 -0.45 -2.90 3.05
N LEU A 33 -1.09 -2.89 1.88
CA LEU A 33 -1.23 -4.10 1.05
C LEU A 33 0.14 -4.61 0.59
N ALA A 34 1.06 -3.71 0.20
CA ALA A 34 2.41 -4.09 -0.18
C ALA A 34 3.17 -4.76 0.98
N LYS A 35 3.02 -4.24 2.21
CA LYS A 35 3.60 -4.88 3.41
C LYS A 35 3.02 -6.27 3.67
N HIS A 36 1.71 -6.41 3.57
CA HIS A 36 1.03 -7.70 3.75
C HIS A 36 1.43 -8.70 2.66
N PHE A 37 1.62 -8.25 1.43
CA PHE A 37 2.12 -9.10 0.35
C PHE A 37 3.53 -9.61 0.66
N ALA A 38 4.46 -8.71 0.99
CA ALA A 38 5.83 -9.08 1.36
C ALA A 38 5.87 -10.07 2.53
N PHE A 39 5.09 -9.80 3.59
CA PHE A 39 4.95 -10.71 4.73
C PHE A 39 4.43 -12.09 4.30
N SER A 40 3.41 -12.13 3.44
CA SER A 40 2.78 -13.39 3.02
C SER A 40 3.73 -14.23 2.18
N VAL A 41 4.50 -13.60 1.29
CA VAL A 41 5.55 -14.27 0.51
C VAL A 41 6.60 -14.89 1.43
N ASP A 42 7.06 -14.17 2.45
CA ASP A 42 8.04 -14.69 3.40
C ASP A 42 7.45 -15.78 4.31
N ALA A 43 6.17 -15.69 4.65
CA ALA A 43 5.47 -16.73 5.38
C ALA A 43 5.35 -18.02 4.55
N VAL A 44 4.96 -17.93 3.26
CA VAL A 44 4.89 -19.10 2.36
C VAL A 44 6.24 -19.80 2.26
N LYS A 45 7.34 -19.05 2.12
CA LYS A 45 8.70 -19.62 2.05
C LYS A 45 9.14 -20.37 3.31
N ARG A 46 8.55 -20.04 4.47
CA ARG A 46 8.86 -20.67 5.77
C ARG A 46 7.90 -21.78 6.16
N ALA A 47 6.72 -21.82 5.55
CA ALA A 47 5.73 -22.85 5.81
C ALA A 47 6.25 -24.21 5.31
N ASP A 48 5.81 -25.27 5.98
CA ASP A 48 6.06 -26.63 5.49
C ASP A 48 5.37 -26.83 4.13
N GLU A 49 6.07 -27.43 3.18
CA GLU A 49 5.58 -27.64 1.82
C GLU A 49 4.29 -28.48 1.83
N PHE A 50 3.28 -28.04 1.07
CA PHE A 50 1.95 -28.63 0.98
C PHE A 50 1.12 -28.64 2.27
N SER A 51 1.57 -27.94 3.31
CA SER A 51 0.83 -27.81 4.56
C SER A 51 -0.47 -27.02 4.39
N GLN A 52 -1.37 -27.14 5.37
CA GLN A 52 -2.57 -26.30 5.41
C GLN A 52 -2.24 -24.82 5.59
N GLU A 53 -1.17 -24.51 6.32
CA GLU A 53 -0.68 -23.15 6.51
C GLU A 53 -0.22 -22.53 5.18
N GLU A 54 0.59 -23.26 4.41
CA GLU A 54 1.04 -22.82 3.08
C GLU A 54 -0.16 -22.49 2.17
N LYS A 55 -1.15 -23.38 2.11
CA LYS A 55 -2.38 -23.17 1.32
C LYS A 55 -3.17 -21.95 1.76
N LEU A 56 -3.28 -21.73 3.08
CA LEU A 56 -3.97 -20.57 3.63
C LEU A 56 -3.24 -19.27 3.26
N LEU A 57 -1.91 -19.26 3.35
CA LEU A 57 -1.08 -18.11 2.99
C LEU A 57 -1.15 -17.80 1.50
N MET A 58 -1.13 -18.83 0.64
CA MET A 58 -1.36 -18.67 -0.80
C MET A 58 -2.76 -18.08 -1.08
N GLY A 59 -3.79 -18.55 -0.36
CA GLY A 59 -5.13 -17.93 -0.42
C GLY A 59 -5.10 -16.44 -0.05
N GLY A 60 -4.34 -16.08 0.98
CA GLY A 60 -4.13 -14.69 1.39
C GLY A 60 -3.48 -13.83 0.30
N ILE A 61 -2.44 -14.34 -0.36
CA ILE A 61 -1.80 -13.65 -1.50
C ILE A 61 -2.81 -13.41 -2.63
N ARG A 62 -3.65 -14.40 -2.94
CA ARG A 62 -4.70 -14.26 -3.95
C ARG A 62 -5.73 -13.20 -3.57
N THR A 63 -6.10 -13.10 -2.29
CA THR A 63 -7.01 -12.06 -1.81
C THR A 63 -6.38 -10.66 -1.94
N LEU A 64 -5.09 -10.53 -1.64
CA LEU A 64 -4.37 -9.25 -1.78
C LEU A 64 -4.35 -8.75 -3.22
N TYR A 65 -4.23 -9.64 -4.22
CA TYR A 65 -4.36 -9.28 -5.63
C TYR A 65 -5.67 -8.56 -5.95
N TRP A 66 -6.80 -9.17 -5.57
CA TRP A 66 -8.12 -8.60 -5.84
C TRP A 66 -8.39 -7.33 -5.04
N LEU A 67 -7.84 -7.22 -3.82
CA LEU A 67 -7.92 -6.00 -3.03
C LEU A 67 -7.13 -4.86 -3.68
N ALA A 68 -5.91 -5.12 -4.16
CA ALA A 68 -5.09 -4.14 -4.86
C ALA A 68 -5.80 -3.63 -6.13
N LEU A 69 -6.35 -4.53 -6.94
CA LEU A 69 -7.17 -4.16 -8.10
C LEU A 69 -8.39 -3.32 -7.72
N GLY A 70 -9.13 -3.75 -6.69
CA GLY A 70 -10.33 -3.03 -6.22
C GLY A 70 -10.03 -1.62 -5.68
N GLN A 71 -8.81 -1.37 -5.21
CA GLN A 71 -8.34 -0.07 -4.75
C GLN A 71 -7.70 0.79 -5.87
N GLY A 72 -7.56 0.25 -7.08
CA GLY A 72 -6.89 0.92 -8.20
C GLY A 72 -5.37 0.87 -8.13
N ASP A 73 -4.78 0.11 -7.19
CA ASP A 73 -3.33 -0.11 -7.10
C ASP A 73 -2.88 -1.17 -8.12
N THR A 74 -2.91 -0.76 -9.39
CA THR A 74 -2.59 -1.63 -10.53
C THR A 74 -1.13 -2.06 -10.58
N ALA A 75 -0.22 -1.25 -9.99
CA ALA A 75 1.19 -1.59 -9.89
C ALA A 75 1.37 -2.76 -8.91
N LEU A 76 0.81 -2.66 -7.70
CA LEU A 76 0.89 -3.76 -6.73
C LEU A 76 0.15 -5.02 -7.22
N ALA A 77 -1.02 -4.86 -7.85
CA ALA A 77 -1.73 -6.00 -8.42
C ALA A 77 -0.89 -6.75 -9.46
N ARG A 78 -0.16 -6.00 -10.31
CA ARG A 78 0.77 -6.60 -11.28
C ARG A 78 1.90 -7.36 -10.57
N ASP A 79 2.54 -6.76 -9.59
CA ASP A 79 3.63 -7.41 -8.84
C ASP A 79 3.17 -8.73 -8.19
N ILE A 80 1.94 -8.75 -7.65
CA ILE A 80 1.35 -9.96 -7.07
C ILE A 80 1.05 -11.00 -8.17
N GLY A 81 0.50 -10.57 -9.30
CA GLY A 81 0.18 -11.45 -10.43
C GLY A 81 1.43 -12.10 -11.04
N ASP A 82 2.49 -11.33 -11.24
CA ASP A 82 3.78 -11.82 -11.76
C ASP A 82 4.38 -12.85 -10.78
N TRP A 83 4.39 -12.55 -9.48
CA TRP A 83 4.84 -13.51 -8.46
C TRP A 83 3.98 -14.78 -8.45
N TRP A 84 2.65 -14.65 -8.55
CA TRP A 84 1.75 -15.80 -8.59
C TRP A 84 2.02 -16.69 -9.79
N PHE A 85 2.19 -16.12 -10.98
CA PHE A 85 2.47 -16.86 -12.20
C PHE A 85 3.73 -17.74 -12.06
N GLU A 86 4.78 -17.20 -11.44
CA GLU A 86 6.04 -17.93 -11.21
C GLU A 86 5.92 -19.03 -10.13
N ASN A 87 5.01 -18.88 -9.17
CA ASN A 87 5.03 -19.68 -7.93
C ASN A 87 3.83 -20.63 -7.75
N ALA A 88 2.66 -20.33 -8.31
CA ALA A 88 1.43 -21.07 -8.03
C ALA A 88 1.54 -22.56 -8.38
N GLN A 89 2.21 -22.90 -9.50
CA GLN A 89 2.42 -24.27 -9.92
C GLN A 89 3.23 -25.07 -8.88
N LYS A 90 4.26 -24.47 -8.29
CA LYS A 90 5.07 -25.10 -7.24
C LYS A 90 4.21 -25.53 -6.07
N TYR A 91 3.25 -24.70 -5.69
CA TYR A 91 2.34 -24.92 -4.57
C TYR A 91 1.06 -25.69 -4.94
N GLY A 92 1.01 -26.29 -6.14
CA GLY A 92 -0.12 -27.11 -6.59
C GLY A 92 -1.38 -26.31 -6.97
N LEU A 93 -1.28 -24.98 -7.07
CA LEU A 93 -2.36 -24.09 -7.48
C LEU A 93 -2.26 -23.83 -8.98
N ARG A 94 -3.31 -24.20 -9.72
CA ARG A 94 -3.36 -24.11 -11.19
C ARG A 94 -4.22 -22.97 -11.71
N GLU A 95 -4.94 -22.28 -10.84
CA GLU A 95 -5.74 -21.13 -11.23
C GLU A 95 -4.85 -19.93 -11.43
N VAL A 96 -4.88 -19.36 -12.65
CA VAL A 96 -4.16 -18.14 -12.98
C VAL A 96 -4.94 -16.96 -12.43
N ILE A 97 -4.27 -16.09 -11.68
CA ILE A 97 -4.74 -14.73 -11.43
C ILE A 97 -3.95 -13.78 -12.33
N ALA A 98 -4.55 -13.45 -13.48
CA ALA A 98 -4.09 -12.43 -14.42
C ALA A 98 -5.34 -11.88 -15.13
#